data_AF-A0A845ZDI5-F1
#
_entry.id   AF-A0A845ZDI5-F1
#
_cell.length_a   1.000
_cell.length_b   1.000
_cell.length_c   1.000
_cell.angle_alpha   90.00
_cell.angle_beta   90.00
_cell.angle_gamma   90.00
#
_symmetry.space_group_name_H-M   'P 1'
#
loop_
_entity.id
_entity.type
_entity.pdbx_description
1 polymer ?
#
loop_
_entity_poly.entity_id
_entity_poly.type
_entity_poly.pdbx_seq_one_letter_code
_entity_poly.pdbx_strand_id
1 'polypeptide(L)'
;MSNQTQSAAALQAELTSFEALENFAPLVLLRTMQRMGVARTAGERYTFDGLKVQLGVVPKYERLYAALLAIMQQAGYLTADLTTTAAITEVQSTLDALAQQNESLKHTHPKLKPHFHFQWTCVEALPDIMQGKVLATDVMFPGGSMVLVGPIYQGSQLSDYFSRMAALGVKSYVEQRVPTLQSGETIRIIEVGAGTG
;
A
#
# COMPACT_ATOMS: atom_id res chain seq x y z
N MET A 1 19.74 3.27 -28.19
CA MET A 1 19.36 4.55 -27.55
C MET A 1 17.85 4.81 -27.56
N SER A 2 17.05 4.24 -28.47
CA SER A 2 15.58 4.39 -28.51
C SER A 2 14.82 3.64 -27.40
N ASN A 3 15.33 2.50 -26.93
CA ASN A 3 14.62 1.61 -25.99
C ASN A 3 14.69 2.08 -24.51
N GLN A 4 15.71 2.85 -24.12
CA GLN A 4 15.88 3.36 -22.75
C GLN A 4 14.97 4.56 -22.45
N THR A 5 14.79 5.46 -23.43
CA THR A 5 13.95 6.65 -23.29
C THR A 5 12.46 6.29 -23.22
N GLN A 6 12.03 5.26 -23.97
CA GLN A 6 10.68 4.70 -23.87
C GLN A 6 10.42 4.02 -22.52
N SER A 7 11.43 3.35 -21.95
CA SER A 7 11.34 2.71 -20.63
C SER A 7 11.20 3.75 -19.50
N ALA A 8 11.95 4.85 -19.56
CA ALA A 8 11.89 5.91 -18.54
C ALA A 8 10.55 6.66 -18.54
N ALA A 9 10.01 6.96 -19.72
CA ALA A 9 8.69 7.60 -19.84
C ALA A 9 7.56 6.67 -19.35
N ALA A 10 7.65 5.37 -19.61
CA ALA A 10 6.68 4.39 -19.11
C ALA A 10 6.73 4.23 -17.58
N LEU A 11 7.94 4.19 -17.00
CA LEU A 11 8.15 4.19 -15.54
C LEU A 11 7.60 5.46 -14.89
N GLN A 12 7.85 6.63 -15.48
CA GLN A 12 7.32 7.90 -14.96
C GLN A 12 5.79 7.93 -15.02
N ALA A 13 5.19 7.46 -16.12
CA ALA A 13 3.73 7.37 -16.26
C ALA A 13 3.12 6.39 -15.24
N GLU A 14 3.80 5.29 -14.94
CA GLU A 14 3.37 4.35 -13.91
C GLU A 14 3.48 4.98 -12.51
N LEU A 15 4.59 5.66 -12.18
CA LEU A 15 4.75 6.38 -10.91
C LEU A 15 3.69 7.46 -10.71
N THR A 16 3.39 8.27 -11.74
CA THR A 16 2.31 9.26 -11.68
C THR A 16 0.94 8.59 -11.51
N SER A 17 0.75 7.38 -12.03
CA SER A 17 -0.49 6.63 -11.80
C SER A 17 -0.66 6.24 -10.32
N PHE A 18 0.44 5.99 -9.59
CA PHE A 18 0.40 5.67 -8.16
C PHE A 18 -0.03 6.86 -7.30
N GLU A 19 0.16 8.10 -7.75
CA GLU A 19 -0.34 9.30 -7.04
C GLU A 19 -1.87 9.23 -6.84
N ALA A 20 -2.61 8.66 -7.79
CA ALA A 20 -4.05 8.46 -7.64
C ALA A 20 -4.39 7.49 -6.50
N LEU A 21 -3.57 6.44 -6.31
CA LEU A 21 -3.72 5.48 -5.22
C LEU A 21 -3.34 6.11 -3.86
N GLU A 22 -2.28 6.90 -3.83
CA GLU A 22 -1.80 7.61 -2.64
C GLU A 22 -2.80 8.69 -2.18
N ASN A 23 -3.40 9.43 -3.11
CA ASN A 23 -4.43 10.42 -2.79
C ASN A 23 -5.76 9.79 -2.37
N PHE A 24 -6.04 8.57 -2.85
CA PHE A 24 -7.27 7.85 -2.49
C PHE A 24 -7.19 7.19 -1.11
N ALA A 25 -6.02 6.70 -0.69
CA ALA A 25 -5.85 5.97 0.57
C ALA A 25 -6.35 6.72 1.82
N PRO A 26 -5.97 8.00 2.03
CA PRO A 26 -6.39 8.76 3.20
C PRO A 26 -7.90 8.96 3.27
N LEU A 27 -8.59 9.06 2.12
CA LEU A 27 -10.05 9.17 2.08
C LEU A 27 -10.72 7.88 2.56
N VAL A 28 -10.22 6.72 2.12
CA VAL A 28 -10.73 5.41 2.60
C VAL A 28 -10.47 5.24 4.09
N LEU A 29 -9.29 5.66 4.56
CA LEU A 29 -8.94 5.65 5.98
C LEU A 29 -9.86 6.56 6.79
N LEU A 30 -10.07 7.81 6.35
CA LEU A 30 -10.96 8.77 7.03
C LEU A 30 -12.39 8.23 7.10
N ARG A 31 -12.93 7.70 6.00
CA ARG A 31 -14.26 7.08 5.99
C ARG A 31 -14.36 5.91 6.96
N THR A 32 -13.31 5.09 7.04
CA THR A 32 -13.24 3.95 7.97
C THR A 32 -13.25 4.43 9.42
N MET A 33 -12.46 5.45 9.74
CA MET A 33 -12.42 6.10 11.05
C MET A 33 -13.77 6.71 11.44
N GLN A 34 -14.45 7.40 10.50
CA GLN A 34 -15.81 7.94 10.70
C GLN A 34 -16.84 6.87 11.03
N ARG A 35 -16.76 5.69 10.39
CA ARG A 35 -17.62 4.54 10.70
C ARG A 35 -17.36 3.95 12.08
N MET A 36 -16.14 4.08 12.59
CA MET A 36 -15.78 3.75 13.97
C MET A 36 -16.20 4.85 14.97
N GLY A 37 -16.83 5.93 14.48
CA GLY A 37 -17.39 7.00 15.30
C GLY A 37 -16.44 8.15 15.63
N VAL A 38 -15.28 8.22 14.98
CA VAL A 38 -14.23 9.24 15.21
C VAL A 38 -14.00 10.10 13.97
N ALA A 39 -13.47 11.30 14.13
CA ALA A 39 -13.22 12.25 13.04
C ALA A 39 -14.46 12.58 12.20
N ARG A 40 -15.62 12.75 12.85
CA ARG A 40 -16.90 13.05 12.18
C ARG A 40 -17.16 14.55 12.05
N THR A 41 -16.61 15.34 12.96
CA THR A 41 -16.80 16.79 13.01
C THR A 41 -15.47 17.49 13.27
N ALA A 42 -15.25 18.63 12.62
CA ALA A 42 -14.04 19.42 12.81
C ALA A 42 -13.96 19.98 14.24
N GLY A 43 -12.77 19.98 14.82
CA GLY A 43 -12.51 20.44 16.19
C GLY A 43 -12.65 19.35 17.27
N GLU A 44 -13.02 18.12 16.92
CA GLU A 44 -12.89 16.98 17.84
C GLU A 44 -11.43 16.81 18.27
N ARG A 45 -11.20 16.67 19.58
CA ARG A 45 -9.87 16.50 20.18
C ARG A 45 -9.72 15.12 20.78
N TYR A 46 -8.59 14.49 20.52
CA TYR A 46 -8.27 13.16 21.01
C TYR A 46 -6.95 13.16 21.78
N THR A 47 -6.76 12.14 22.63
CA THR A 47 -5.43 11.75 23.11
C THR A 47 -5.05 10.44 22.45
N PHE A 48 -3.75 10.19 22.30
CA PHE A 48 -3.27 8.96 21.66
C PHE A 48 -3.85 7.72 22.34
N ASP A 49 -3.78 7.63 23.67
CA ASP A 49 -4.30 6.48 24.42
C ASP A 49 -5.83 6.47 24.51
N GLY A 50 -6.48 7.64 24.64
CA GLY A 50 -7.94 7.72 24.69
C GLY A 50 -8.59 7.22 23.41
N LEU A 51 -8.05 7.63 22.26
CA LEU A 51 -8.52 7.17 20.96
C LEU A 51 -8.17 5.69 20.72
N LYS A 52 -6.99 5.23 21.18
CA LYS A 52 -6.61 3.81 21.14
C LYS A 52 -7.64 2.92 21.85
N VAL A 53 -8.05 3.34 23.04
CA VAL A 53 -9.10 2.66 23.84
C VAL A 53 -10.45 2.72 23.13
N GLN A 54 -10.86 3.89 22.64
CA GLN A 54 -12.14 4.07 21.94
C GLN A 54 -12.26 3.18 20.68
N LEU A 55 -11.17 3.06 19.91
CA LEU A 55 -11.12 2.22 18.71
C LEU A 55 -10.94 0.73 19.02
N GLY A 56 -10.64 0.38 20.28
CA GLY A 56 -10.42 -1.00 20.71
C GLY A 56 -9.11 -1.61 20.16
N VAL A 57 -8.09 -0.79 19.94
CA VAL A 57 -6.82 -1.26 19.36
C VAL A 57 -6.09 -2.15 20.35
N VAL A 58 -5.81 -3.41 19.95
CA VAL A 58 -5.04 -4.34 20.78
C VAL A 58 -3.54 -4.04 20.75
N PRO A 59 -2.75 -4.43 21.77
CA PRO A 59 -1.32 -4.08 21.87
C PRO A 59 -0.49 -4.46 20.63
N LYS A 60 -0.83 -5.57 19.97
CA LYS A 60 -0.19 -6.04 18.73
C LYS A 60 -0.20 -4.98 17.62
N TYR A 61 -1.25 -4.16 17.55
CA TYR A 61 -1.47 -3.19 16.47
C TYR A 61 -1.22 -1.74 16.88
N GLU A 62 -0.61 -1.47 18.03
CA GLU A 62 -0.33 -0.09 18.48
C GLU A 62 0.57 0.67 17.49
N ARG A 63 1.59 0.01 16.94
CA ARG A 63 2.47 0.61 15.92
C ARG A 63 1.74 0.93 14.62
N LEU A 64 0.81 0.06 14.21
CA LEU A 64 -0.03 0.29 13.03
C LEU A 64 -0.96 1.48 13.27
N TYR A 65 -1.61 1.52 14.43
CA TYR A 65 -2.46 2.64 14.85
C TYR A 65 -1.71 3.98 14.81
N ALA A 66 -0.49 4.04 15.35
CA ALA A 66 0.35 5.24 15.26
C ALA A 66 0.63 5.66 13.81
N ALA A 67 0.90 4.70 12.92
CA ALA A 67 1.13 4.98 11.50
C ALA A 67 -0.14 5.50 10.80
N LEU A 68 -1.32 4.97 11.14
CA LEU A 68 -2.60 5.45 10.58
C LEU A 68 -2.88 6.89 11.02
N LEU A 69 -2.60 7.25 12.27
CA LEU A 69 -2.70 8.64 12.72
C LEU A 69 -1.74 9.55 11.98
N ALA A 70 -0.49 9.11 11.75
CA ALA A 70 0.48 9.87 10.97
C ALA A 70 0.00 10.11 9.53
N ILE A 71 -0.63 9.11 8.89
CA ILE A 71 -1.24 9.28 7.56
C ILE A 71 -2.37 10.32 7.61
N MET A 72 -3.24 10.28 8.61
CA MET A 72 -4.29 11.28 8.79
C MET A 72 -3.72 12.69 9.03
N GLN A 73 -2.59 12.80 9.72
CA GLN A 73 -1.89 14.07 9.93
C GLN A 73 -1.26 14.60 8.64
N GLN A 74 -0.61 13.73 7.88
CA GLN A 74 0.00 14.09 6.58
C GLN A 74 -1.06 14.50 5.55
N ALA A 75 -2.23 13.86 5.58
CA ALA A 75 -3.38 14.24 4.76
C ALA A 75 -4.11 15.51 5.28
N GLY A 76 -3.66 16.08 6.39
CA GLY A 76 -4.22 17.30 6.97
C GLY A 76 -5.56 17.10 7.69
N TYR A 77 -6.01 15.87 7.93
CA TYR A 77 -7.26 15.57 8.65
C TYR A 77 -7.12 15.70 10.16
N LEU A 78 -5.90 15.48 10.68
CA LEU A 78 -5.55 15.66 12.08
C LEU A 78 -4.37 16.62 12.20
N THR A 79 -4.35 17.41 13.27
CA THR A 79 -3.18 18.16 13.70
C THR A 79 -2.21 17.28 14.50
N ALA A 80 -1.03 17.82 14.83
CA ALA A 80 -0.03 17.14 15.66
C ALA A 80 -0.57 16.76 17.06
N ASP A 81 -1.48 17.57 17.61
CA ASP A 81 -2.16 17.35 18.89
C ASP A 81 -3.44 16.50 18.78
N LEU A 82 -3.65 15.81 17.64
CA LEU A 82 -4.81 14.96 17.37
C LEU A 82 -6.15 15.70 17.46
N THR A 83 -6.16 16.95 16.99
CA THR A 83 -7.38 17.72 16.73
C THR A 83 -7.79 17.57 15.27
N THR A 84 -9.06 17.28 15.01
CA THR A 84 -9.61 17.20 13.65
C THR A 84 -9.70 18.58 13.01
N THR A 85 -9.31 18.68 11.74
CA THR A 85 -9.24 19.96 11.02
C THR A 85 -10.51 20.25 10.23
N ALA A 86 -10.60 21.42 9.58
CA ALA A 86 -11.69 21.70 8.64
C ALA A 86 -11.66 20.82 7.38
N ALA A 87 -10.50 20.23 7.04
CA ALA A 87 -10.32 19.42 5.84
C ALA A 87 -11.26 18.21 5.79
N ILE A 88 -11.61 17.62 6.95
CA ILE A 88 -12.56 16.49 6.99
C ILE A 88 -13.97 16.89 6.55
N THR A 89 -14.35 18.15 6.74
CA THR A 89 -15.63 18.70 6.27
C THR A 89 -15.56 18.97 4.76
N GLU A 90 -14.44 19.49 4.27
CA GLU A 90 -14.23 19.82 2.85
C GLU A 90 -14.32 18.59 1.95
N VAL A 91 -13.82 17.44 2.42
CA VAL A 91 -13.84 16.19 1.66
C VAL A 91 -15.11 15.37 1.87
N GLN A 92 -16.08 15.81 2.67
CA GLN A 92 -17.25 15.00 3.04
C GLN A 92 -18.06 14.54 1.81
N SER A 93 -18.28 15.42 0.84
CA SER A 93 -18.98 15.07 -0.41
C SER A 93 -18.22 14.01 -1.24
N THR A 94 -16.88 14.03 -1.17
CA THR A 94 -16.02 13.01 -1.77
C THR A 94 -16.16 11.68 -1.03
N LEU A 95 -16.21 11.69 0.31
CA LEU A 95 -16.41 10.48 1.12
C LEU A 95 -17.77 9.82 0.85
N ASP A 96 -18.82 10.61 0.64
CA ASP A 96 -20.15 10.12 0.32
C ASP A 96 -20.18 9.38 -1.03
N ALA A 97 -19.38 9.84 -2.00
CA ALA A 97 -19.24 9.23 -3.32
C ALA A 97 -18.05 8.25 -3.44
N LEU A 98 -17.38 7.91 -2.33
CA LEU A 98 -16.06 7.25 -2.37
C LEU A 98 -16.06 5.89 -3.07
N ALA A 99 -17.15 5.12 -2.94
CA ALA A 99 -17.29 3.84 -3.63
C ALA A 99 -17.40 4.03 -5.16
N GLN A 100 -18.15 5.04 -5.61
CA GLN A 100 -18.24 5.40 -7.03
C GLN A 100 -16.90 5.90 -7.55
N GLN A 101 -16.19 6.71 -6.76
CA GLN A 101 -14.84 7.17 -7.09
C GLN A 101 -13.85 6.00 -7.21
N ASN A 102 -13.93 5.00 -6.32
CA ASN A 102 -13.12 3.78 -6.43
C ASN A 102 -13.31 3.08 -7.78
N GLU A 103 -14.56 2.90 -8.21
CA GLU A 103 -14.86 2.28 -9.51
C GLU A 103 -14.40 3.15 -10.69
N SER A 104 -14.56 4.46 -10.60
CA SER A 104 -14.05 5.41 -11.61
C SER A 104 -12.52 5.37 -11.72
N LEU A 105 -11.82 5.31 -10.59
CA LEU A 105 -10.36 5.20 -10.55
C LEU A 105 -9.86 3.89 -11.14
N LYS A 106 -10.53 2.77 -10.85
CA LYS A 106 -10.24 1.46 -11.48
C LYS A 106 -10.47 1.49 -13.00
N HIS A 107 -11.44 2.27 -13.48
CA HIS A 107 -11.71 2.40 -14.90
C HIS A 107 -10.67 3.28 -15.61
N THR A 108 -10.28 4.39 -15.00
CA THR A 108 -9.28 5.33 -15.55
C THR A 108 -7.84 4.81 -15.41
N HIS A 109 -7.58 3.94 -14.44
CA HIS A 109 -6.27 3.33 -14.17
C HIS A 109 -6.37 1.79 -14.17
N PRO A 110 -6.67 1.14 -15.31
CA PRO A 110 -6.95 -0.29 -15.36
C PRO A 110 -5.79 -1.16 -14.86
N LYS A 111 -4.54 -0.72 -15.05
CA LYS A 111 -3.33 -1.40 -14.52
C LYS A 111 -3.27 -1.40 -12.98
N LEU A 112 -3.82 -0.37 -12.33
CA LEU A 112 -3.86 -0.24 -10.87
C LEU A 112 -5.13 -0.80 -10.25
N LYS A 113 -6.04 -1.36 -11.05
CA LYS A 113 -7.27 -1.98 -10.54
C LYS A 113 -7.01 -3.00 -9.41
N PRO A 114 -6.00 -3.89 -9.47
CA PRO A 114 -5.64 -4.75 -8.35
C PRO A 114 -5.26 -3.99 -7.08
N HIS A 115 -4.51 -2.89 -7.23
CA HIS A 115 -4.02 -2.08 -6.13
C HIS A 115 -5.17 -1.37 -5.40
N PHE A 116 -6.09 -0.75 -6.16
CA PHE A 116 -7.30 -0.14 -5.61
C PHE A 116 -8.20 -1.17 -4.90
N HIS A 117 -8.36 -2.36 -5.50
CA HIS A 117 -9.16 -3.43 -4.88
C HIS A 117 -8.54 -3.94 -3.57
N PHE A 118 -7.23 -4.18 -3.57
CA PHE A 118 -6.50 -4.65 -2.40
C PHE A 118 -6.50 -3.63 -1.26
N GLN A 119 -6.17 -2.37 -1.56
CA GLN A 119 -6.17 -1.28 -0.58
C GLN A 119 -7.57 -1.10 0.03
N TRP A 120 -8.61 -1.03 -0.81
CA TRP A 120 -9.98 -0.92 -0.33
C TRP A 120 -10.34 -2.05 0.64
N THR A 121 -10.05 -3.29 0.24
CA THR A 121 -10.34 -4.49 1.04
C THR A 121 -9.63 -4.48 2.38
N CYS A 122 -8.34 -4.12 2.40
CA CYS A 122 -7.54 -4.08 3.62
C CYS A 122 -7.98 -2.95 4.56
N VAL A 123 -8.20 -1.74 4.03
CA VAL A 123 -8.56 -0.57 4.84
C VAL A 123 -9.95 -0.73 5.46
N GLU A 124 -10.92 -1.27 4.71
CA GLU A 124 -12.25 -1.59 5.22
C GLU A 124 -12.24 -2.62 6.37
N ALA A 125 -11.26 -3.53 6.37
CA ALA A 125 -11.09 -4.53 7.42
C ALA A 125 -10.24 -4.05 8.61
N LEU A 126 -9.61 -2.87 8.53
CA LEU A 126 -8.77 -2.33 9.61
C LEU A 126 -9.46 -2.30 10.98
N PRO A 127 -10.75 -1.94 11.12
CA PRO A 127 -11.41 -1.96 12.42
C PRO A 127 -11.34 -3.33 13.10
N ASP A 128 -11.67 -4.40 12.37
CA ASP A 128 -11.67 -5.75 12.89
C ASP A 128 -10.25 -6.30 13.08
N ILE A 129 -9.31 -5.94 12.20
CA ILE A 129 -7.89 -6.28 12.36
C ILE A 129 -7.32 -5.64 13.63
N MET A 130 -7.48 -4.32 13.80
CA MET A 130 -6.94 -3.58 14.95
C MET A 130 -7.56 -4.04 16.28
N GLN A 131 -8.80 -4.52 16.26
CA GLN A 131 -9.48 -5.12 17.42
C GLN A 131 -9.13 -6.60 17.65
N GLY A 132 -8.31 -7.20 16.77
CA GLY A 132 -7.91 -8.60 16.87
C GLY A 132 -9.02 -9.61 16.54
N LYS A 133 -10.12 -9.16 15.93
CA LYS A 133 -11.26 -9.99 15.54
C LYS A 133 -10.97 -10.84 14.30
N VAL A 134 -10.14 -10.31 13.39
CA VAL A 134 -9.74 -10.98 12.15
C VAL A 134 -8.23 -10.89 11.99
N LEU A 135 -7.61 -11.95 11.49
CA LEU A 135 -6.19 -11.94 11.15
C LEU A 135 -5.98 -11.16 9.84
N ALA A 136 -5.01 -10.23 9.84
CA ALA A 136 -4.64 -9.48 8.63
C ALA A 136 -4.27 -10.42 7.46
N THR A 137 -3.66 -11.58 7.75
CA THR A 137 -3.34 -12.59 6.75
C THR A 137 -4.58 -13.19 6.09
N ASP A 138 -5.68 -13.36 6.82
CA ASP A 138 -6.91 -13.94 6.28
C ASP A 138 -7.63 -12.94 5.36
N VAL A 139 -7.45 -11.64 5.62
CA VAL A 139 -7.92 -10.57 4.74
C VAL A 139 -7.06 -10.48 3.48
N MET A 140 -5.73 -10.54 3.62
CA MET A 140 -4.80 -10.46 2.48
C MET A 140 -4.82 -11.73 1.62
N PHE A 141 -5.03 -12.89 2.24
CA PHE A 141 -5.04 -14.20 1.59
C PHE A 141 -6.34 -14.96 1.93
N PRO A 142 -7.49 -14.56 1.34
CA PRO A 142 -8.77 -15.22 1.59
C PRO A 142 -8.70 -16.71 1.26
N GLY A 143 -8.93 -17.56 2.26
CA GLY A 143 -8.79 -19.02 2.12
C GLY A 143 -7.37 -19.47 1.77
N GLY A 144 -6.34 -18.69 2.11
CA GLY A 144 -4.94 -18.96 1.76
C GLY A 144 -4.58 -18.68 0.29
N SER A 145 -5.49 -18.06 -0.47
CA SER A 145 -5.31 -17.80 -1.90
C SER A 145 -4.52 -16.52 -2.19
N MET A 146 -3.76 -16.52 -3.28
CA MET A 146 -3.09 -15.34 -3.85
C MET A 146 -4.04 -14.43 -4.66
N VAL A 147 -5.35 -14.68 -4.67
CA VAL A 147 -6.31 -13.97 -5.53
C VAL A 147 -6.28 -12.45 -5.39
N LEU A 148 -6.04 -11.93 -4.17
CA LEU A 148 -5.94 -10.49 -3.92
C LEU A 148 -4.53 -9.94 -4.14
N VAL A 149 -3.51 -10.69 -3.74
CA VAL A 149 -2.13 -10.21 -3.64
C VAL A 149 -1.31 -10.50 -4.90
N GLY A 150 -1.52 -11.64 -5.55
CA GLY A 150 -0.80 -12.05 -6.76
C GLY A 150 -0.84 -11.02 -7.89
N PRO A 151 -2.03 -10.45 -8.23
CA PRO A 151 -2.13 -9.43 -9.27
C PRO A 151 -1.46 -8.08 -8.95
N ILE A 152 -1.01 -7.85 -7.71
CA ILE A 152 -0.21 -6.67 -7.32
C ILE A 152 1.26 -6.90 -7.64
N TYR A 153 1.75 -8.12 -7.38
CA TYR A 153 3.14 -8.51 -7.65
C TYR A 153 3.42 -8.76 -9.14
N GLN A 154 2.39 -9.06 -9.93
CA GLN A 154 2.52 -9.38 -11.34
C GLN A 154 2.17 -8.21 -12.25
N GLY A 155 3.03 -7.94 -13.24
CA GLY A 155 2.71 -7.07 -14.37
C GLY A 155 2.82 -5.56 -14.14
N SER A 156 3.49 -5.11 -13.06
CA SER A 156 3.93 -3.71 -12.98
C SER A 156 5.26 -3.54 -13.71
N GLN A 157 5.36 -2.49 -14.54
CA GLN A 157 6.58 -2.25 -15.33
C GLN A 157 7.74 -1.88 -14.39
N LEU A 158 7.43 -1.30 -13.23
CA LEU A 158 8.36 -1.03 -12.14
C LEU A 158 8.96 -2.31 -11.53
N SER A 159 8.13 -3.29 -11.17
CA SER A 159 8.62 -4.58 -10.63
C SER A 159 9.44 -5.33 -11.68
N ASP A 160 8.95 -5.39 -12.91
CA ASP A 160 9.66 -6.03 -14.03
C ASP A 160 11.00 -5.35 -14.31
N TYR A 161 11.05 -4.02 -14.23
CA TYR A 161 12.28 -3.24 -14.42
C TYR A 161 13.33 -3.59 -13.36
N PHE A 162 12.97 -3.54 -12.07
CA PHE A 162 13.92 -3.86 -10.99
C PHE A 162 14.33 -5.33 -10.99
N SER A 163 13.39 -6.24 -11.25
CA SER A 163 13.69 -7.67 -11.41
C SER A 163 14.68 -7.91 -12.55
N ARG A 164 14.50 -7.22 -13.68
CA ARG A 164 15.44 -7.28 -14.81
C ARG A 164 16.80 -6.70 -14.46
N MET A 165 16.85 -5.59 -13.72
CA MET A 165 18.12 -4.99 -13.28
C MET A 165 18.88 -5.92 -12.32
N ALA A 166 18.19 -6.57 -11.39
CA ALA A 166 18.77 -7.59 -10.51
C ALA A 166 19.31 -8.77 -11.32
N ALA A 167 18.52 -9.30 -12.26
CA ALA A 167 18.93 -10.39 -13.14
C ALA A 167 20.13 -10.02 -14.02
N LEU A 168 20.18 -8.79 -14.55
CA LEU A 168 21.33 -8.28 -15.30
C LEU A 168 22.59 -8.19 -14.42
N GLY A 169 22.47 -7.72 -13.19
CA GLY A 169 23.59 -7.67 -12.24
C GLY A 169 24.16 -9.05 -11.94
N VAL A 170 23.29 -10.02 -11.62
CA VAL A 170 23.69 -11.42 -11.39
C VAL A 170 24.32 -12.03 -12.64
N LYS A 171 23.71 -11.82 -13.81
CA LYS A 171 24.25 -12.30 -15.09
C LYS A 171 25.64 -11.72 -15.36
N SER A 172 25.82 -10.40 -15.24
CA SER A 172 27.12 -9.76 -15.47
C SER A 172 28.20 -10.26 -14.52
N TYR A 173 27.85 -10.50 -13.25
CA TYR A 173 28.78 -11.13 -12.30
C TYR A 173 29.18 -12.53 -12.73
N VAL A 174 28.20 -13.38 -13.11
CA VAL A 174 28.45 -14.75 -13.56
C VAL A 174 29.34 -14.76 -14.82
N GLU A 175 29.03 -13.94 -15.82
CA GLU A 175 29.82 -13.85 -17.05
C GLU A 175 31.27 -13.42 -16.81
N GLN A 176 31.52 -12.55 -15.83
CA GLN A 176 32.87 -12.14 -15.44
C GLN A 176 33.59 -13.21 -14.60
N ARG A 177 32.87 -13.96 -13.77
CA ARG A 177 33.45 -14.96 -12.88
C ARG A 177 33.77 -16.27 -13.59
N VAL A 178 32.94 -16.71 -14.54
CA VAL A 178 33.08 -18.01 -15.24
C VAL A 178 34.47 -18.23 -15.85
N PRO A 179 35.10 -17.27 -16.57
CA PRO A 179 36.42 -17.46 -17.16
C PRO A 179 37.56 -17.67 -16.15
N THR A 180 37.33 -17.36 -14.87
CA THR A 180 38.33 -17.45 -13.80
C THR A 180 38.08 -18.63 -12.85
N LEU A 181 37.11 -19.50 -13.15
CA LEU A 181 36.80 -20.68 -12.34
C LEU A 181 37.89 -21.75 -12.53
N GLN A 182 38.28 -22.37 -11.42
CA GLN A 182 39.12 -23.56 -11.46
C GLN A 182 38.33 -24.79 -11.93
N SER A 183 39.03 -25.84 -12.36
CA SER A 183 38.39 -27.11 -12.72
C SER A 183 37.57 -27.66 -11.54
N GLY A 184 36.27 -27.87 -11.76
CA GLY A 184 35.33 -28.33 -10.73
C GLY A 184 34.78 -27.24 -9.80
N GLU A 185 35.21 -25.98 -9.94
CA GLU A 185 34.67 -24.87 -9.16
C GLU A 185 33.30 -24.42 -9.70
N THR A 186 32.36 -24.07 -8.81
CA THR A 186 31.01 -23.62 -9.17
C THR A 186 30.64 -22.31 -8.50
N ILE A 187 29.75 -21.54 -9.14
CA ILE A 187 29.15 -20.33 -8.57
C ILE A 187 27.87 -20.73 -7.82
N ARG A 188 27.75 -20.30 -6.56
CA ARG A 188 26.57 -20.53 -5.72
C ARG A 188 25.83 -19.22 -5.52
N ILE A 189 24.56 -19.17 -5.89
CA ILE A 189 23.68 -18.01 -5.76
C ILE A 189 22.59 -18.36 -4.74
N ILE A 190 22.30 -17.44 -3.84
CA ILE A 190 21.23 -17.56 -2.85
C ILE A 190 20.28 -16.38 -2.99
N GLU A 191 18.99 -16.66 -3.02
CA GLU A 191 17.93 -15.66 -2.95
C GLU A 191 17.28 -15.72 -1.56
N VAL A 192 17.33 -14.61 -0.83
CA VAL A 192 16.79 -14.53 0.53
C VAL A 192 15.37 -13.95 0.45
N GLY A 193 14.39 -14.67 1.01
CA GLY A 193 13.01 -14.21 1.03
C GLY A 193 12.31 -14.29 -0.34
N ALA A 194 12.65 -15.30 -1.15
CA ALA A 194 12.18 -15.48 -2.53
C ALA A 194 10.64 -15.52 -2.72
N GLY A 195 9.84 -15.58 -1.64
CA GLY A 195 8.39 -15.44 -1.75
C GLY A 195 7.77 -16.40 -2.77
N THR A 196 7.11 -15.84 -3.79
CA THR A 196 6.45 -16.60 -4.87
C THR A 196 7.32 -16.85 -6.11
N GLY A 197 8.64 -16.67 -5.99
CA GLY A 197 9.60 -16.65 -7.10
C GLY A 197 9.86 -15.24 -7.60
#